data_AF-A0A2A4EM20-F1
#
_entry.id   AF-A0A2A4EM20-F1
#
_cell.length_a   1.000
_cell.length_b   1.000
_cell.length_c   1.000
_cell.angle_alpha   90.00
_cell.angle_beta   90.00
_cell.angle_gamma   90.00
#
_symmetry.space_group_name_H-M   'P 1'
#
loop_
_entity.id
_entity.type
_entity.pdbx_description
1 polymer ?
#
loop_
_entity_poly.entity_id
_entity_poly.type
_entity_poly.pdbx_seq_one_letter_code
_entity_poly.pdbx_strand_id
1 'polypeptide(L)'
;MKRFLALVFFAAVGLAAGWLASGLFLAFSPRCGYECENRAFGIFFLATVGGAFGFVLAGHLATRKRRVTAGTVLVVSTVLCLLMLLPAGGLYVWKLHGHYDEAEAARPVKPNLAFLHMTIATRAVRGYTDSDSGPVEPMRTIPQWQRCLIGTAQCKKQPRQAQMLCKDGVVYVNEADWRAFSLIPSENLPGTIALHSMNLCASQ
;
A
#
# COMPACT_ATOMS: atom_id res chain seq x y z
N MET A 1 5.91 0.06 47.81
CA MET A 1 5.02 0.91 46.98
C MET A 1 3.60 0.79 47.53
N LYS A 2 2.89 1.89 47.76
CA LYS A 2 1.49 1.82 48.22
C LYS A 2 0.63 1.23 47.10
N ARG A 3 -0.32 0.36 47.42
CA ARG A 3 -1.19 -0.29 46.42
C ARG A 3 -1.93 0.71 45.54
N PHE A 4 -2.34 1.84 46.12
CA PHE A 4 -2.96 2.95 45.38
C PHE A 4 -2.06 3.46 44.23
N LEU A 5 -0.77 3.68 44.50
CA LEU A 5 0.20 4.10 43.46
C LEU A 5 0.33 3.07 42.33
N ALA A 6 0.21 1.77 42.63
CA ALA A 6 0.22 0.73 41.60
C ALA A 6 -1.02 0.77 40.71
N LEU A 7 -2.20 1.00 41.29
CA LEU A 7 -3.44 1.12 40.52
C LEU A 7 -3.43 2.36 39.61
N VAL A 8 -2.95 3.49 40.12
CA VAL A 8 -2.78 4.71 39.31
C VAL A 8 -1.80 4.47 38.16
N PHE A 9 -0.69 3.78 38.43
CA PHE A 9 0.27 3.42 37.38
C PHE A 9 -0.35 2.50 36.32
N PHE A 10 -1.06 1.44 36.72
CA PHE A 10 -1.76 0.57 35.77
C PHE A 10 -2.80 1.33 34.94
N ALA A 11 -3.54 2.26 35.54
CA ALA A 11 -4.50 3.10 34.83
C ALA A 11 -3.81 3.98 33.77
N ALA A 12 -2.71 4.65 34.14
CA ALA A 12 -1.95 5.50 33.23
C ALA A 12 -1.35 4.72 32.05
N VAL A 13 -0.77 3.55 32.33
CA VAL A 13 -0.25 2.66 31.28
C VAL A 13 -1.37 2.13 30.40
N GLY A 14 -2.51 1.76 30.98
CA GLY A 14 -3.69 1.31 30.23
C GLY A 14 -4.26 2.38 29.30
N LEU A 15 -4.30 3.64 29.75
CA LEU A 15 -4.67 4.78 28.89
C LEU A 15 -3.72 4.95 27.72
N ALA A 16 -2.40 4.90 27.97
CA ALA A 16 -1.38 5.05 26.93
C ALA A 16 -1.45 3.89 25.92
N ALA A 17 -1.56 2.64 26.39
CA ALA A 17 -1.70 1.47 25.54
C ALA A 17 -3.00 1.51 24.72
N GLY A 18 -4.11 1.91 25.33
CA GLY A 18 -5.39 2.10 24.66
C GLY A 18 -5.37 3.20 23.61
N TRP A 19 -4.68 4.30 23.88
CA TRP A 19 -4.47 5.38 22.91
C TRP A 19 -3.69 4.86 21.69
N LEU A 20 -2.57 4.17 21.90
CA LEU A 20 -1.78 3.59 20.81
C LEU A 20 -2.57 2.56 20.00
N ALA A 21 -3.30 1.65 20.67
CA ALA A 21 -4.14 0.65 20.02
C ALA A 21 -5.26 1.31 19.19
N SER A 22 -5.87 2.39 19.69
CA SER A 22 -6.88 3.14 18.94
C SER A 22 -6.32 3.74 17.66
N GLY A 23 -5.09 4.28 17.69
CA GLY A 23 -4.41 4.78 16.50
C GLY A 23 -4.21 3.69 15.44
N LEU A 24 -3.84 2.48 15.87
CA LEU A 24 -3.70 1.32 14.97
C LEU A 24 -5.04 0.90 14.35
N PHE A 25 -6.13 0.88 15.14
CA PHE A 25 -7.45 0.52 14.62
C PHE A 25 -8.03 1.55 13.65
N LEU A 26 -7.75 2.83 13.89
CA LEU A 26 -8.30 3.95 13.14
C LEU A 26 -7.48 4.36 11.93
N ALA A 27 -6.26 3.83 11.76
CA ALA A 27 -5.35 4.16 10.67
C ALA A 27 -5.98 3.99 9.27
N PHE A 28 -6.91 3.04 9.11
CA PHE A 28 -7.62 2.77 7.86
C PHE A 28 -9.12 3.09 7.94
N SER A 29 -9.53 3.95 8.88
CA SER A 29 -10.92 4.38 8.96
C SER A 29 -11.25 5.31 7.78
N PRO A 30 -12.30 5.00 6.99
CA PRO A 30 -12.67 5.86 5.87
C PRO A 30 -13.16 7.22 6.39
N ARG A 31 -12.79 8.31 5.70
CA ARG A 31 -13.29 9.66 5.98
C ARG A 31 -14.65 9.84 5.32
N CYS A 32 -15.71 9.36 5.96
CA CYS A 32 -17.07 9.32 5.41
C CYS A 32 -18.10 10.21 6.13
N GLY A 33 -17.64 11.31 6.74
CA GLY A 33 -18.53 12.25 7.44
C GLY A 33 -19.07 11.70 8.77
N TYR A 34 -20.22 12.19 9.20
CA TYR A 34 -20.72 12.11 10.59
C TYR A 34 -20.89 10.67 11.14
N GLU A 35 -21.29 9.70 10.31
CA GLU A 35 -21.45 8.31 10.76
C GLU A 35 -20.12 7.61 11.07
N CYS A 36 -19.06 7.95 10.32
CA CYS A 36 -17.73 7.39 10.53
C CYS A 36 -17.05 8.03 11.76
N GLU A 37 -17.40 9.26 12.10
CA GLU A 37 -16.88 9.98 13.25
C GLU A 37 -17.39 9.39 14.57
N ASN A 38 -18.68 9.05 14.66
CA ASN A 38 -19.25 8.37 15.83
C ASN A 38 -18.62 6.99 16.06
N ARG A 39 -18.37 6.23 14.99
CA ARG A 39 -17.71 4.91 15.09
C ARG A 39 -16.25 5.05 15.51
N ALA A 40 -15.53 6.03 14.96
CA ALA A 40 -14.14 6.30 15.32
C ALA A 40 -14.02 6.72 16.79
N PHE A 41 -14.90 7.61 17.24
CA PHE A 41 -14.99 8.01 18.65
C PHE A 41 -15.31 6.81 19.55
N GLY A 42 -16.27 5.97 19.16
CA GLY A 42 -16.61 4.76 19.91
C GLY A 42 -15.43 3.80 20.07
N ILE A 43 -14.68 3.53 19.00
CA ILE A 43 -13.47 2.68 19.04
C ILE A 43 -12.40 3.31 19.92
N PHE A 44 -12.15 4.62 19.77
CA PHE A 44 -11.20 5.36 20.58
C PHE A 44 -11.55 5.27 22.06
N PHE A 45 -12.80 5.59 22.41
CA PHE A 45 -13.31 5.57 23.78
C PHE A 45 -13.22 4.18 24.39
N LEU A 46 -13.68 3.14 23.68
CA LEU A 46 -13.61 1.75 24.15
C LEU A 46 -12.16 1.30 24.37
N ALA A 47 -11.24 1.63 23.47
CA ALA A 47 -9.83 1.24 23.59
C ALA A 47 -9.13 1.96 24.75
N THR A 48 -9.32 3.28 24.89
CA THR A 48 -8.65 4.07 25.96
C THR A 48 -9.27 3.84 27.33
N VAL A 49 -10.58 4.01 27.46
CA VAL A 49 -11.28 3.86 28.74
C VAL A 49 -11.30 2.38 29.15
N GLY A 50 -11.61 1.49 28.22
CA GLY A 50 -11.54 0.04 28.46
C GLY A 50 -10.12 -0.43 28.79
N GLY A 51 -9.10 0.14 28.13
CA GLY A 51 -7.68 -0.10 28.45
C GLY A 51 -7.34 0.30 29.89
N ALA A 52 -7.76 1.50 30.32
CA ALA A 52 -7.53 1.97 31.68
C ALA A 52 -8.15 1.04 32.74
N PHE A 53 -9.44 0.72 32.60
CA PHE A 53 -10.13 -0.16 33.54
C PHE A 53 -9.61 -1.59 33.49
N GLY A 54 -9.35 -2.12 32.28
CA GLY A 54 -8.82 -3.46 32.06
C GLY A 54 -7.45 -3.65 32.69
N PHE A 55 -6.54 -2.68 32.53
CA PHE A 55 -5.20 -2.74 33.14
C PHE A 55 -5.24 -2.65 34.65
N VAL A 56 -6.11 -1.80 35.21
CA VAL A 56 -6.32 -1.72 36.67
C VAL A 56 -6.82 -3.05 37.20
N LEU A 57 -7.86 -3.64 36.58
CA LEU A 57 -8.46 -4.89 37.03
C LEU A 57 -7.47 -6.06 36.91
N ALA A 58 -6.90 -6.26 35.71
CA ALA A 58 -5.97 -7.35 35.44
C ALA A 58 -4.67 -7.21 36.24
N GLY A 59 -4.13 -5.98 36.32
CA GLY A 59 -2.94 -5.67 37.11
C GLY A 59 -3.17 -5.88 38.60
N HIS A 60 -4.35 -5.50 39.12
CA HIS A 60 -4.72 -5.77 40.51
C HIS A 60 -4.82 -7.27 40.78
N LEU A 61 -5.51 -8.02 39.93
CA LEU A 61 -5.66 -9.48 40.07
C LEU A 61 -4.30 -10.18 40.01
N ALA A 62 -3.43 -9.80 39.08
CA ALA A 62 -2.08 -10.36 38.93
C ALA A 62 -1.16 -10.07 40.12
N THR A 63 -1.40 -8.98 40.86
CA THR A 63 -0.58 -8.57 42.01
C THR A 63 -1.23 -8.82 43.38
N ARG A 64 -2.49 -9.29 43.43
CA ARG A 64 -3.31 -9.40 44.65
C ARG A 64 -2.65 -10.15 45.81
N LYS A 65 -1.97 -11.27 45.51
CA LYS A 65 -1.32 -12.15 46.51
C LYS A 65 0.20 -11.95 46.62
N ARG A 66 0.78 -11.03 45.85
CA ARG A 66 2.23 -10.77 45.82
C ARG A 66 2.57 -9.49 46.59
N ARG A 67 3.81 -9.37 47.07
CA ARG A 67 4.32 -8.08 47.52
C ARG A 67 4.44 -7.16 46.30
N VAL A 68 3.75 -6.04 46.35
CA VAL A 68 3.75 -5.03 45.27
C VAL A 68 5.06 -4.26 45.33
N THR A 69 5.96 -4.60 44.40
CA THR A 69 7.22 -3.91 44.18
C THR A 69 7.16 -3.19 42.84
N ALA A 70 8.02 -2.20 42.63
CA ALA A 70 8.07 -1.49 41.36
C ALA A 70 8.36 -2.44 40.18
N GLY A 71 9.27 -3.42 40.39
CA GLY A 71 9.59 -4.44 39.39
C GLY A 71 8.41 -5.31 38.99
N THR A 72 7.58 -5.76 39.96
CA THR A 72 6.41 -6.58 39.63
C THR A 72 5.35 -5.78 38.89
N VAL A 73 5.13 -4.51 39.25
CA VAL A 73 4.22 -3.61 38.53
C VAL A 73 4.70 -3.39 37.09
N LEU A 74 5.99 -3.18 36.90
CA LEU A 74 6.56 -2.96 35.57
C LEU A 74 6.43 -4.19 34.67
N VAL A 75 6.79 -5.37 35.17
CA VAL A 75 6.65 -6.64 34.42
C VAL A 75 5.19 -6.90 34.03
N VAL A 76 4.25 -6.77 34.98
CA VAL A 76 2.82 -6.99 34.69
C VAL A 76 2.32 -5.98 33.67
N SER A 77 2.71 -4.71 33.78
CA SER A 77 2.33 -3.67 32.83
C SER A 77 2.85 -3.96 31.43
N THR A 78 4.11 -4.38 31.30
CA THR A 78 4.70 -4.76 30.01
C THR A 78 3.95 -5.93 29.37
N VAL A 79 3.62 -6.96 30.15
CA VAL A 79 2.85 -8.11 29.65
C VAL A 79 1.46 -7.69 29.17
N LEU A 80 0.76 -6.84 29.92
CA LEU A 80 -0.55 -6.33 29.52
C LEU A 80 -0.47 -5.46 28.25
N CYS A 81 0.56 -4.62 28.13
CA CYS A 81 0.83 -3.86 26.90
C CYS A 81 1.03 -4.78 25.69
N LEU A 82 1.84 -5.83 25.83
CA LEU A 82 2.07 -6.79 24.75
C LEU A 82 0.77 -7.49 24.34
N LEU A 83 -0.02 -7.95 25.31
CA LEU A 83 -1.31 -8.61 25.05
C LEU A 83 -2.31 -7.70 24.33
N MET A 84 -2.26 -6.39 24.56
CA MET A 84 -3.14 -5.43 23.89
C MET A 84 -2.61 -4.99 22.52
N LEU A 85 -1.31 -4.69 22.42
CA LEU A 85 -0.72 -4.09 21.22
C LEU A 85 -0.38 -5.12 20.13
N LEU A 86 -0.04 -6.37 20.49
CA LEU A 86 0.26 -7.40 19.48
C LEU A 86 -0.94 -7.72 18.58
N PRO A 87 -2.16 -7.96 19.10
CA PRO A 87 -3.33 -8.16 18.25
C PRO A 87 -3.67 -6.92 17.42
N ALA A 88 -3.59 -5.72 18.02
CA ALA A 88 -3.84 -4.47 17.31
C ALA A 88 -2.84 -4.25 16.16
N GLY A 89 -1.56 -4.53 16.39
CA GLY A 89 -0.50 -4.48 15.39
C GLY A 89 -0.69 -5.53 14.29
N GLY A 90 -1.06 -6.77 14.66
CA GLY A 90 -1.36 -7.83 13.69
C GLY A 90 -2.52 -7.47 12.77
N LEU A 91 -3.61 -6.93 13.34
CA LEU A 91 -4.76 -6.44 12.57
C LEU A 91 -4.38 -5.24 11.67
N TYR A 92 -3.56 -4.33 12.16
CA TYR A 92 -3.04 -3.22 11.37
C TYR A 92 -2.23 -3.72 10.17
N VAL A 93 -1.27 -4.63 10.38
CA VAL A 93 -0.44 -5.18 9.30
C VAL A 93 -1.29 -5.95 8.30
N TRP A 94 -2.27 -6.73 8.77
CA TRP A 94 -3.17 -7.47 7.88
C TRP A 94 -4.01 -6.54 7.00
N LYS A 95 -4.60 -5.48 7.58
CA LYS A 95 -5.33 -4.47 6.80
C LYS A 95 -4.41 -3.72 5.84
N LEU A 96 -3.21 -3.36 6.29
CA LEU A 96 -2.21 -2.70 5.45
C LEU A 96 -1.87 -3.57 4.23
N HIS A 97 -1.67 -4.87 4.44
CA HIS A 97 -1.39 -5.81 3.36
C HIS A 97 -2.56 -5.88 2.37
N GLY A 98 -3.80 -6.03 2.84
CA GLY A 98 -4.98 -6.01 1.97
C GLY A 98 -5.11 -4.74 1.14
N HIS A 99 -4.82 -3.58 1.74
CA HIS A 99 -4.82 -2.32 0.99
C HIS A 99 -3.72 -2.23 -0.06
N TYR A 100 -2.52 -2.75 0.24
CA TYR A 100 -1.47 -2.84 -0.77
C TYR A 100 -1.83 -3.83 -1.89
N ASP A 101 -2.44 -4.96 -1.56
CA ASP A 101 -2.87 -5.94 -2.56
C ASP A 101 -3.97 -5.37 -3.46
N GLU A 102 -4.93 -4.64 -2.91
CA GLU A 102 -5.94 -3.92 -3.69
C GLU A 102 -5.30 -2.84 -4.58
N ALA A 103 -4.36 -2.07 -4.04
CA ALA A 103 -3.63 -1.06 -4.80
C ALA A 103 -2.77 -1.67 -5.91
N GLU A 104 -2.13 -2.82 -5.66
CA GLU A 104 -1.31 -3.54 -6.62
C GLU A 104 -2.17 -4.28 -7.66
N ALA A 105 -3.34 -4.80 -7.27
CA ALA A 105 -4.32 -5.36 -8.20
C ALA A 105 -4.95 -4.27 -9.08
N ALA A 106 -5.08 -3.04 -8.57
CA ALA A 106 -5.47 -1.88 -9.35
C ALA A 106 -4.36 -1.39 -10.29
N ARG A 107 -3.10 -1.82 -10.11
CA ARG A 107 -2.04 -1.50 -11.09
C ARG A 107 -2.33 -2.25 -12.39
N PRO A 108 -2.49 -1.53 -13.50
CA PRO A 108 -3.00 -2.12 -14.74
C PRO A 108 -2.05 -3.12 -15.41
N VAL A 109 -0.76 -3.07 -15.11
CA VAL A 109 0.27 -3.92 -15.74
C VAL A 109 1.40 -4.20 -14.75
N LYS A 110 1.88 -5.46 -14.74
CA LYS A 110 3.03 -5.89 -13.93
C LYS A 110 4.25 -6.10 -14.81
N PRO A 111 5.46 -5.67 -14.36
CA PRO A 111 6.68 -5.88 -15.12
C PRO A 111 6.86 -7.36 -15.49
N ASN A 112 7.25 -7.64 -16.73
CA ASN A 112 7.41 -8.98 -17.27
C ASN A 112 8.74 -9.04 -18.04
N LEU A 113 9.38 -10.21 -18.09
CA LEU A 113 10.61 -10.42 -18.85
C LEU A 113 10.44 -10.13 -20.36
N ALA A 114 9.22 -10.27 -20.89
CA ALA A 114 8.90 -9.90 -22.28
C ALA A 114 8.75 -8.37 -22.51
N PHE A 115 8.54 -7.58 -21.44
CA PHE A 115 8.31 -6.14 -21.50
C PHE A 115 9.06 -5.44 -20.37
N LEU A 116 10.28 -4.99 -20.67
CA LEU A 116 11.28 -4.63 -19.66
C LEU A 116 11.14 -3.21 -19.11
N HIS A 117 10.46 -2.31 -19.81
CA HIS A 117 10.47 -0.89 -19.51
C HIS A 117 9.08 -0.35 -19.22
N MET A 118 8.90 0.23 -18.03
CA MET A 118 7.65 0.81 -17.59
C MET A 118 7.48 2.23 -18.13
N THR A 119 6.27 2.54 -18.58
CA THR A 119 5.88 3.84 -19.12
C THR A 119 4.49 4.24 -18.70
N ILE A 120 4.19 5.53 -18.88
CA ILE A 120 2.85 6.09 -18.68
C ILE A 120 2.50 7.01 -19.85
N ALA A 121 1.29 6.86 -20.38
CA ALA A 121 0.77 7.75 -21.41
C ALA A 121 0.48 9.13 -20.81
N THR A 122 1.03 10.21 -21.38
CA THR A 122 0.83 11.59 -20.94
C THR A 122 -0.40 12.25 -21.60
N ARG A 123 -0.93 11.62 -22.65
CA ARG A 123 -2.20 11.95 -23.32
C ARG A 123 -2.87 10.67 -23.84
N ALA A 124 -4.09 10.77 -24.33
CA ALA A 124 -4.70 9.65 -25.05
C ALA A 124 -3.90 9.33 -26.32
N VAL A 125 -3.61 8.04 -26.53
CA VAL A 125 -2.84 7.53 -27.67
C VAL A 125 -3.62 6.43 -28.35
N ARG A 126 -3.59 6.39 -29.68
CA ARG A 126 -4.23 5.32 -30.45
C ARG A 126 -3.28 4.12 -30.54
N GLY A 127 -3.77 2.95 -30.18
CA GLY A 127 -3.13 1.66 -30.39
C GLY A 127 -3.64 1.02 -31.68
N TYR A 128 -2.76 0.27 -32.33
CA TYR A 128 -2.98 -0.35 -33.63
C TYR A 128 -2.73 -1.86 -33.56
N THR A 129 -3.15 -2.56 -34.62
CA THR A 129 -2.75 -3.94 -34.91
C THR A 129 -1.27 -4.03 -35.27
N ASP A 130 -0.69 -5.23 -35.15
CA ASP A 130 0.69 -5.50 -35.54
C ASP A 130 0.83 -5.40 -37.06
N SER A 131 1.79 -4.60 -37.52
CA SER A 131 2.14 -4.53 -38.94
C SER A 131 2.56 -5.87 -39.56
N ASP A 132 2.97 -6.88 -38.77
CA ASP A 132 3.22 -8.25 -39.29
C ASP A 132 1.94 -9.03 -39.60
N SER A 133 0.83 -8.69 -38.93
CA SER A 133 -0.41 -9.48 -38.97
C SER A 133 -1.38 -9.06 -40.08
N GLY A 134 -1.04 -8.04 -40.86
CA GLY A 134 -1.86 -7.52 -41.95
C GLY A 134 -1.90 -5.99 -41.98
N PRO A 135 -2.97 -5.39 -42.56
CA PRO A 135 -3.11 -3.95 -42.59
C PRO A 135 -3.15 -3.36 -41.17
N VAL A 136 -2.46 -2.22 -40.99
CA VAL A 136 -2.39 -1.50 -39.71
C VAL A 136 -3.72 -0.79 -39.47
N GLU A 137 -4.51 -1.33 -38.56
CA GLU A 137 -5.83 -0.82 -38.23
C GLU A 137 -5.87 -0.31 -36.78
N PRO A 138 -6.66 0.75 -36.51
CA PRO A 138 -6.84 1.26 -35.17
C PRO A 138 -7.60 0.24 -34.33
N MET A 139 -6.99 -0.23 -33.24
CA MET A 139 -7.57 -1.27 -32.39
C MET A 139 -8.27 -0.67 -31.18
N ARG A 140 -7.62 0.28 -30.49
CA ARG A 140 -8.14 0.87 -29.25
C ARG A 140 -7.43 2.15 -28.88
N THR A 141 -8.00 2.90 -27.93
CA THR A 141 -7.36 4.09 -27.36
C THR A 141 -6.77 3.75 -26.01
N ILE A 142 -5.48 4.03 -25.84
CA ILE A 142 -4.78 4.03 -24.55
C ILE A 142 -5.14 5.37 -23.87
N PRO A 143 -5.88 5.37 -22.75
CA PRO A 143 -6.25 6.60 -22.07
C PRO A 143 -5.04 7.29 -21.44
N GLN A 144 -5.17 8.59 -21.23
CA GLN A 144 -4.19 9.38 -20.50
C GLN A 144 -3.97 8.80 -19.10
N TRP A 145 -2.72 8.84 -18.62
CA TRP A 145 -2.26 8.30 -17.34
C TRP A 145 -2.32 6.78 -17.20
N GLN A 146 -2.59 6.05 -18.29
CA GLN A 146 -2.45 4.61 -18.29
C GLN A 146 -0.98 4.19 -18.31
N ARG A 147 -0.62 3.32 -17.38
CA ARG A 147 0.68 2.66 -17.37
C ARG A 147 0.70 1.52 -18.39
N CYS A 148 1.81 1.41 -19.11
CA CYS A 148 2.08 0.35 -20.08
C CYS A 148 3.55 -0.04 -20.02
N LEU A 149 3.89 -1.25 -20.43
CA LEU A 149 5.26 -1.72 -20.55
C LEU A 149 5.68 -1.75 -22.03
N ILE A 150 6.89 -1.29 -22.34
CA ILE A 150 7.47 -1.36 -23.69
C ILE A 150 8.14 -2.73 -23.86
N GLY A 151 7.80 -3.38 -24.97
CA GLY A 151 8.44 -4.60 -25.47
C GLY A 151 9.43 -4.25 -26.57
N THR A 152 9.25 -4.84 -27.74
CA THR A 152 10.14 -4.63 -28.90
C THR A 152 9.70 -3.46 -29.78
N ALA A 153 10.67 -2.74 -30.34
CA ALA A 153 10.43 -1.71 -31.34
C ALA A 153 10.79 -2.24 -32.75
N GLN A 154 9.83 -2.17 -33.67
CA GLN A 154 9.94 -2.61 -35.06
C GLN A 154 10.48 -1.46 -35.93
N CYS A 155 11.77 -1.15 -35.80
CA CYS A 155 12.40 0.02 -36.42
C CYS A 155 12.60 -0.05 -37.95
N LYS A 156 12.61 -1.27 -38.51
CA LYS A 156 12.84 -1.51 -39.94
C LYS A 156 11.57 -1.44 -40.79
N LYS A 157 10.39 -1.29 -40.17
CA LYS A 157 9.10 -1.32 -40.86
C LYS A 157 8.53 0.05 -41.11
N GLN A 158 7.56 0.13 -42.03
CA GLN A 158 6.73 1.30 -42.28
C GLN A 158 5.24 0.93 -42.15
N PRO A 159 4.51 1.48 -41.16
CA PRO A 159 4.97 2.40 -40.11
C PRO A 159 5.88 1.71 -39.07
N ARG A 160 6.79 2.47 -38.46
CA ARG A 160 7.55 2.00 -37.28
C ARG A 160 6.62 1.91 -36.08
N GLN A 161 6.63 0.77 -35.41
CA GLN A 161 5.75 0.49 -34.28
C GLN A 161 6.54 -0.02 -33.08
N ALA A 162 6.05 0.28 -31.87
CA ALA A 162 6.51 -0.32 -30.64
C ALA A 162 5.40 -1.17 -30.04
N GLN A 163 5.74 -2.40 -29.69
CA GLN A 163 4.86 -3.29 -28.96
C GLN A 163 4.79 -2.82 -27.50
N MET A 164 3.58 -2.62 -26.98
CA MET A 164 3.35 -2.23 -25.60
C MET A 164 2.32 -3.13 -24.94
N LEU A 165 2.58 -3.56 -23.71
CA LEU A 165 1.59 -4.25 -22.89
C LEU A 165 0.91 -3.21 -22.00
N CYS A 166 -0.40 -3.06 -22.17
CA CYS A 166 -1.24 -2.13 -21.42
C CYS A 166 -2.32 -2.90 -20.63
N LYS A 167 -3.16 -2.18 -19.85
CA LYS A 167 -4.23 -2.79 -19.03
C LYS A 167 -5.08 -3.81 -19.80
N ASP A 168 -5.48 -3.44 -21.00
CA ASP A 168 -6.41 -4.23 -21.81
C ASP A 168 -5.67 -5.27 -22.68
N GLY A 169 -4.35 -5.40 -22.54
CA GLY A 169 -3.49 -6.32 -23.28
C GLY A 169 -2.47 -5.63 -24.19
N VAL A 170 -1.93 -6.40 -25.14
CA VAL A 170 -0.87 -5.94 -26.05
C VAL A 170 -1.43 -5.01 -27.13
N VAL A 171 -0.72 -3.92 -27.41
CA VAL A 171 -1.03 -2.92 -28.44
C VAL A 171 0.24 -2.50 -29.17
N TYR A 172 0.08 -2.04 -30.41
CA TYR A 172 1.18 -1.46 -31.18
C TYR A 172 0.99 0.05 -31.27
N VAL A 173 2.03 0.81 -30.96
CA VAL A 173 2.01 2.27 -31.01
C VAL A 173 2.97 2.75 -32.07
N ASN A 174 2.48 3.58 -32.99
CA ASN A 174 3.28 4.15 -34.07
C ASN A 174 4.32 5.15 -33.53
N GLU A 175 5.44 5.30 -34.24
CA GLU A 175 6.56 6.18 -33.88
C GLU A 175 6.15 7.63 -33.58
N ALA A 176 5.18 8.16 -34.32
CA ALA A 176 4.65 9.51 -34.12
C ALA A 176 4.11 9.75 -32.70
N ASP A 177 3.65 8.70 -32.02
CA ASP A 177 3.04 8.77 -30.70
C ASP A 177 3.97 8.34 -29.56
N TRP A 178 5.21 7.88 -29.83
CA TRP A 178 6.11 7.43 -28.74
C TRP A 178 6.41 8.54 -27.74
N ARG A 179 6.55 9.79 -28.19
CA ARG A 179 6.78 10.95 -27.30
C ARG A 179 5.59 11.28 -26.39
N ALA A 180 4.43 10.67 -26.62
CA ALA A 180 3.28 10.77 -25.74
C ALA A 180 3.38 9.85 -24.52
N PHE A 181 4.50 9.15 -24.33
CA PHE A 181 4.77 8.36 -23.14
C PHE A 181 5.92 8.94 -22.34
N SER A 182 5.84 8.84 -21.02
CA SER A 182 6.95 9.10 -20.11
C SER A 182 7.46 7.78 -19.57
N LEU A 183 8.78 7.60 -19.55
CA LEU A 183 9.43 6.47 -18.89
C LEU A 183 9.25 6.57 -17.37
N ILE A 184 9.13 5.43 -16.69
CA ILE A 184 9.14 5.35 -15.23
C ILE A 184 10.25 4.37 -14.81
N PRO A 185 11.54 4.78 -14.86
CA PRO A 185 12.67 3.87 -14.67
C PRO A 185 12.69 3.19 -13.29
N SER A 186 12.16 3.86 -12.26
CA SER A 186 12.05 3.33 -10.89
C SER A 186 11.14 2.10 -10.77
N GLU A 187 10.32 1.83 -11.79
CA GLU A 187 9.38 0.70 -11.83
C GLU A 187 9.79 -0.39 -12.82
N ASN A 188 10.96 -0.27 -13.44
CA ASN A 188 11.49 -1.33 -14.29
C ASN A 188 11.90 -2.56 -13.47
N LEU A 189 12.00 -3.72 -14.13
CA LEU A 189 12.57 -4.91 -13.49
C LEU A 189 14.03 -4.63 -13.04
N PRO A 190 14.44 -5.12 -11.85
CA PRO A 190 15.83 -5.03 -11.43
C PRO A 190 16.79 -5.63 -12.46
N GLY A 191 17.87 -4.92 -12.77
CA GLY A 191 18.88 -5.36 -13.75
C GLY A 191 18.59 -4.97 -15.21
N THR A 192 17.48 -4.28 -15.49
CA THR A 192 17.21 -3.73 -16.82
C THR A 192 18.03 -2.46 -17.08
N ILE A 193 18.58 -2.34 -18.29
CA ILE A 193 19.22 -1.09 -18.74
C ILE A 193 18.11 -0.07 -18.96
N ALA A 194 18.11 1.02 -18.20
CA ALA A 194 17.07 2.03 -18.33
C ALA A 194 17.08 2.64 -19.73
N LEU A 195 15.93 2.66 -20.41
CA LEU A 195 15.75 3.53 -21.57
C LEU A 195 16.00 4.98 -21.14
N HIS A 196 16.73 5.73 -21.97
CA HIS A 196 16.97 7.16 -21.74
C HIS A 196 16.00 8.05 -22.51
N SER A 197 15.32 7.50 -23.52
CA SER A 197 14.37 8.26 -24.33
C SER A 197 13.28 7.37 -24.93
N MET A 198 12.17 8.00 -25.30
CA MET A 198 11.12 7.37 -26.12
C MET A 198 11.46 7.33 -27.62
N ASN A 199 12.67 7.72 -28.02
CA ASN A 199 13.14 7.49 -29.39
C ASN A 199 13.71 6.07 -29.47
N LEU A 200 12.82 5.09 -29.57
CA LEU A 200 13.14 3.67 -29.39
C LEU A 200 14.05 3.08 -30.49
N CYS A 201 14.21 3.80 -31.60
CA CYS A 201 15.07 3.42 -32.72
C CYS A 201 16.39 4.19 -32.80
N ALA A 202 16.64 5.15 -31.89
CA ALA A 202 17.87 5.95 -31.92
C ALA A 202 19.12 5.20 -31.45
N SER A 203 18.94 4.07 -30.76
CA SER A 203 20.02 3.31 -30.12
C SER A 203 20.13 1.87 -30.63
N GLN A 204 19.56 1.57 -31.80
CA GLN A 204 19.71 0.26 -32.46
C GLN A 204 20.86 0.28 -33.48
#